data_AF-A0A1S8SA42-F1
#
_entry.id   AF-A0A1S8SA42-F1
#
_cell.length_a   1.000
_cell.length_b   1.000
_cell.length_c   1.000
_cell.angle_alpha   90.00
_cell.angle_beta   90.00
_cell.angle_gamma   90.00
#
_symmetry.space_group_name_H-M   'P 1'
#
loop_
_entity.id
_entity.type
_entity.pdbx_description
1 polymer ?
#
loop_
_entity_poly.entity_id
_entity_poly.type
_entity_poly.pdbx_seq_one_letter_code
_entity_poly.pdbx_strand_id
1 'polypeptide(L)'
;MNREKINQLIAELKKDTNWIERFNQLDKEYTDKVIDIIANHELYRYEVLDKLYQGAYILKSEIDSADIENMTADELTTKIGEWLKINAEQGKQYGKLMKDIYNHFKKSGTKIQSFYDEVEDRMTAYIDRNTNFDKFYKRIHTLSQKFIHMAVGLQMNMLGHDGTIVKTFEQLIELKEIAKKKIANETDEQVTELLKNFKSKHKDRKYKKIFDYKDMIKEAQSNGYEKYRQGATDHIILKHPNSNKCVTIPAKKLKFGLMMQIQKQIQDNKVA
;
A
#
# COMPACT_ATOMS: atom_id res chain seq x y z
N MET A 1 8.15 31.18 -41.33
CA MET A 1 9.50 30.62 -41.03
C MET A 1 10.03 29.97 -42.32
N ASN A 2 11.25 30.29 -42.77
CA ASN A 2 11.82 29.79 -44.04
C ASN A 2 12.05 28.25 -43.96
N ARG A 3 11.65 27.51 -45.00
CA ARG A 3 11.81 26.05 -45.13
C ARG A 3 13.26 25.60 -45.05
N GLU A 4 14.21 26.39 -45.56
CA GLU A 4 15.64 26.10 -45.42
C GLU A 4 16.10 26.15 -43.97
N LYS A 5 15.63 27.16 -43.22
CA LYS A 5 15.95 27.29 -41.79
C LYS A 5 15.38 26.14 -40.97
N ILE A 6 14.20 25.63 -41.33
CA ILE A 6 13.61 24.42 -40.73
C ILE A 6 14.50 23.20 -41.01
N ASN A 7 14.92 23.01 -42.26
CA ASN A 7 15.76 21.87 -42.65
C ASN A 7 17.15 21.92 -41.98
N GLN A 8 17.74 23.11 -41.82
CA GLN A 8 18.99 23.29 -41.07
C GLN A 8 18.84 22.89 -39.60
N LEU A 9 17.78 23.35 -38.92
CA LEU A 9 17.51 22.98 -37.53
C LEU A 9 17.29 21.47 -37.35
N ILE A 10 16.60 20.81 -38.29
CA ILE A 10 16.41 19.35 -38.26
C ILE A 10 17.74 18.62 -38.49
N ALA A 11 18.58 19.10 -39.41
CA ALA A 11 19.90 18.52 -39.65
C ALA A 11 20.83 18.65 -38.43
N GLU A 12 20.79 19.79 -37.74
CA GLU A 12 21.51 20.00 -36.47
C GLU A 12 20.99 19.07 -35.36
N LEU A 13 19.67 18.90 -35.25
CA LEU A 13 19.05 17.97 -34.28
C LEU A 13 19.42 16.51 -34.51
N LYS A 14 19.52 16.09 -35.78
CA LYS A 14 19.88 14.71 -36.17
C LYS A 14 21.38 14.42 -36.12
N LYS A 15 22.21 15.44 -35.89
CA LYS A 15 23.65 15.31 -35.97
C LYS A 15 24.11 14.20 -35.02
N ASP A 16 24.74 13.17 -35.58
CA ASP A 16 25.29 12.01 -34.87
C ASP A 16 24.27 11.12 -34.12
N THR A 17 22.97 11.21 -34.41
CA THR A 17 21.95 10.38 -33.76
C THR A 17 20.89 9.88 -34.74
N ASN A 18 20.78 8.56 -34.91
CA ASN A 18 19.72 7.94 -35.70
C ASN A 18 18.41 7.75 -34.89
N TRP A 19 17.31 7.42 -35.57
CA TRP A 19 16.01 7.25 -34.92
C TRP A 19 16.00 6.14 -33.85
N ILE A 20 16.77 5.07 -34.03
CA ILE A 20 16.84 3.96 -33.06
C ILE A 20 17.54 4.42 -31.77
N GLU A 21 18.67 5.13 -31.91
CA GLU A 21 19.41 5.70 -30.79
C GLU A 21 18.55 6.71 -30.03
N ARG A 22 17.87 7.60 -30.76
CA ARG A 22 16.95 8.57 -30.14
C ARG A 22 15.80 7.88 -29.43
N PHE A 23 15.19 6.87 -30.05
CA PHE A 23 14.12 6.10 -29.43
C PHE A 23 14.58 5.46 -28.12
N ASN A 24 15.76 4.84 -28.11
CA ASN A 24 16.29 4.20 -26.89
C ASN A 24 16.56 5.21 -25.78
N GLN A 25 17.00 6.44 -26.11
CA GLN A 25 17.14 7.53 -25.13
C GLN A 25 15.78 7.92 -24.53
N LEU A 26 14.76 8.09 -25.38
CA LEU A 26 13.40 8.44 -24.94
C LEU A 26 12.75 7.32 -24.13
N ASP A 27 12.93 6.05 -24.51
CA ASP A 27 12.46 4.91 -23.73
C ASP A 27 12.99 4.98 -22.29
N LYS A 28 14.30 5.21 -22.12
CA LYS A 28 14.91 5.37 -20.80
C LYS A 28 14.33 6.57 -20.04
N GLU A 29 14.35 7.76 -20.65
CA GLU A 29 13.84 9.00 -20.05
C GLU A 29 12.39 8.85 -19.56
N TYR A 30 11.52 8.27 -20.39
CA TYR A 30 10.11 8.14 -20.06
C TYR A 30 9.82 6.95 -19.13
N THR A 31 10.64 5.89 -19.17
CA THR A 31 10.60 4.85 -18.14
C THR A 31 10.84 5.44 -16.75
N ASP A 32 11.86 6.30 -16.61
CA ASP A 32 12.17 6.96 -15.34
C ASP A 32 11.02 7.86 -14.88
N LYS A 33 10.44 8.66 -15.79
CA LYS A 33 9.24 9.47 -15.49
C LYS A 33 8.03 8.65 -15.05
N VAL A 34 7.81 7.47 -15.64
CA VAL A 34 6.72 6.57 -15.23
C VAL A 34 6.97 6.05 -13.82
N ILE A 35 8.21 5.67 -13.50
CA ILE A 35 8.60 5.25 -12.15
C ILE A 35 8.33 6.37 -11.14
N ASP A 36 8.71 7.62 -11.47
CA ASP A 36 8.46 8.77 -10.60
C ASP A 36 6.96 9.00 -10.35
N ILE A 37 6.12 8.89 -11.39
CA ILE A 37 4.66 9.01 -11.22
C ILE A 37 4.12 7.92 -10.28
N ILE A 38 4.55 6.68 -10.47
CA ILE A 38 4.12 5.54 -9.63
C ILE A 38 4.57 5.76 -8.18
N ALA A 39 5.83 6.15 -7.96
CA ALA A 39 6.37 6.42 -6.64
C ALA A 39 5.64 7.57 -5.94
N ASN A 40 5.32 8.65 -6.66
CA ASN A 40 4.56 9.77 -6.12
C ASN A 40 3.13 9.37 -5.75
N HIS A 41 2.47 8.53 -6.57
CA HIS A 41 1.15 8.01 -6.22
C HIS A 41 1.19 7.15 -4.95
N GLU A 42 2.21 6.30 -4.82
CA GLU A 42 2.41 5.45 -3.66
C GLU A 42 2.63 6.28 -2.37
N LEU A 43 3.49 7.29 -2.44
CA LEU A 43 3.72 8.24 -1.34
C LEU A 43 2.43 8.95 -0.94
N TYR A 44 1.69 9.48 -1.92
CA TYR A 44 0.40 10.13 -1.68
C TYR A 44 -0.57 9.19 -0.96
N ARG A 45 -0.70 7.94 -1.44
CA ARG A 45 -1.56 6.92 -0.81
C ARG A 45 -1.19 6.69 0.65
N TYR A 46 0.10 6.51 0.94
CA TYR A 46 0.57 6.32 2.32
C TYR A 46 0.25 7.52 3.22
N GLU A 47 0.49 8.74 2.75
CA GLU A 47 0.26 9.95 3.53
C GLU A 47 -1.22 10.18 3.85
N VAL A 48 -2.10 9.91 2.87
CA VAL A 48 -3.55 10.03 3.03
C VAL A 48 -4.09 9.00 4.03
N LEU A 49 -3.55 7.77 4.04
CA LEU A 49 -4.06 6.68 4.88
C LEU A 49 -3.41 6.58 6.27
N ASP A 50 -2.24 7.18 6.50
CA ASP A 50 -1.46 6.97 7.74
C ASP A 50 -2.25 7.32 9.01
N LYS A 51 -2.89 8.49 9.04
CA LYS A 51 -3.70 8.92 10.20
C LYS A 51 -4.89 8.01 10.45
N LEU A 52 -5.55 7.55 9.39
CA LEU A 52 -6.68 6.63 9.50
C LEU A 52 -6.23 5.30 10.10
N TYR A 53 -5.13 4.74 9.59
CA TYR A 53 -4.60 3.48 10.11
C TYR A 53 -4.13 3.59 11.54
N GLN A 54 -3.48 4.70 11.89
CA GLN A 54 -3.13 4.97 13.28
C GLN A 54 -4.37 4.95 14.19
N GLY A 55 -5.44 5.64 13.81
CA GLY A 55 -6.70 5.63 14.55
C GLY A 55 -7.30 4.22 14.69
N ALA A 56 -7.36 3.47 13.59
CA ALA A 56 -7.94 2.11 13.58
C ALA A 56 -7.16 1.15 14.48
N TYR A 57 -5.82 1.26 14.48
CA TYR A 57 -4.95 0.45 15.33
C TYR A 57 -5.00 0.86 16.80
N ILE A 58 -5.13 2.16 17.11
CA ILE A 58 -5.32 2.63 18.49
C ILE A 58 -6.62 2.07 19.05
N LEU A 59 -7.73 2.20 18.31
CA LEU A 59 -9.02 1.68 18.73
C LEU A 59 -8.97 0.17 18.97
N LYS A 60 -8.35 -0.57 18.04
CA LYS A 60 -8.16 -2.00 18.19
C LYS A 60 -7.36 -2.35 19.45
N SER A 61 -6.26 -1.64 19.70
CA SER A 61 -5.45 -1.85 20.89
C SER A 61 -6.21 -1.55 22.18
N GLU A 62 -7.08 -0.54 22.17
CA GLU A 62 -7.92 -0.19 23.32
C GLU A 62 -8.86 -1.36 23.65
N ILE A 63 -9.59 -1.85 22.64
CA ILE A 63 -10.50 -3.00 22.76
C ILE A 63 -9.75 -4.25 23.25
N ASP A 64 -8.62 -4.59 22.62
CA ASP A 64 -7.82 -5.77 22.96
C ASP A 64 -7.22 -5.67 24.39
N SER A 65 -7.11 -4.47 24.96
CA SER A 65 -6.56 -4.22 26.31
C SER A 65 -7.61 -4.03 27.40
N ALA A 66 -8.89 -3.88 27.02
CA ALA A 66 -9.95 -3.60 27.97
C ALA A 66 -10.21 -4.79 28.90
N ASP A 67 -10.46 -4.48 30.18
CA ASP A 67 -10.76 -5.50 31.20
C ASP A 67 -12.24 -5.90 31.18
N ILE A 68 -12.66 -6.50 30.08
CA ILE A 68 -14.06 -6.86 29.79
C ILE A 68 -14.67 -7.79 30.86
N GLU A 69 -13.85 -8.61 31.51
CA GLU A 69 -14.29 -9.55 32.55
C GLU A 69 -14.88 -8.79 33.75
N ASN A 70 -14.15 -7.77 34.23
CA ASN A 70 -14.51 -7.01 35.41
C ASN A 70 -15.50 -5.87 35.15
N MET A 71 -15.82 -5.57 33.89
CA MET A 71 -16.85 -4.59 33.54
C MET A 71 -18.26 -5.12 33.83
N THR A 72 -19.09 -4.27 34.43
CA THR A 72 -20.54 -4.50 34.52
C THR A 72 -21.17 -4.50 33.12
N ALA A 73 -22.38 -5.02 33.01
CA ALA A 73 -23.13 -5.06 31.76
C ALA A 73 -23.34 -3.66 31.15
N ASP A 74 -23.65 -2.67 32.01
CA ASP A 74 -23.88 -1.29 31.61
C ASP A 74 -22.59 -0.61 31.15
N GLU A 75 -21.50 -0.74 31.92
CA GLU A 75 -20.18 -0.20 31.53
C GLU A 75 -19.71 -0.76 30.19
N LEU A 76 -19.83 -2.08 30.01
CA LEU A 76 -19.45 -2.74 28.76
C LEU A 76 -20.30 -2.25 27.58
N THR A 77 -21.62 -2.09 27.79
CA THR A 77 -22.53 -1.59 26.76
C THR A 77 -22.18 -0.15 26.35
N THR A 78 -21.90 0.72 27.33
CA THR A 78 -21.45 2.09 27.08
C THR A 78 -20.15 2.12 26.29
N LYS A 79 -19.15 1.32 26.68
CA LYS A 79 -17.86 1.23 25.98
C LYS A 79 -17.98 0.73 24.55
N ILE A 80 -18.78 -0.31 24.33
CA ILE A 80 -19.07 -0.81 22.97
C ILE A 80 -19.70 0.29 22.13
N GLY A 81 -20.62 1.09 22.69
CA GLY A 81 -21.23 2.24 22.01
C GLY A 81 -20.20 3.30 21.58
N GLU A 82 -19.27 3.65 22.47
CA GLU A 82 -18.17 4.57 22.17
C GLU A 82 -17.29 4.04 21.02
N TRP A 83 -16.83 2.79 21.13
CA TRP A 83 -15.97 2.16 20.12
C TRP A 83 -16.65 1.97 18.77
N LEU A 84 -17.94 1.58 18.75
CA LEU A 84 -18.72 1.46 17.52
C LEU A 84 -18.83 2.81 16.80
N LYS A 85 -19.04 3.91 17.55
CA LYS A 85 -19.10 5.25 16.97
C LYS A 85 -17.77 5.63 16.31
N ILE A 86 -16.66 5.37 16.98
CA ILE A 86 -15.31 5.63 16.43
C ILE A 86 -15.06 4.77 15.18
N ASN A 87 -15.34 3.46 15.24
CA ASN A 87 -15.12 2.54 14.12
C ASN A 87 -15.99 2.90 12.91
N ALA A 88 -17.24 3.28 13.13
CA ALA A 88 -18.15 3.71 12.07
C ALA A 88 -17.66 5.00 11.39
N GLU A 89 -17.15 5.96 12.16
CA GLU A 89 -16.55 7.18 11.61
C GLU A 89 -15.29 6.88 10.80
N GLN A 90 -14.43 5.99 11.29
CA GLN A 90 -13.27 5.51 10.53
C GLN A 90 -13.67 4.82 9.22
N GLY A 91 -14.73 4.01 9.22
CA GLY A 91 -15.27 3.40 7.99
C GLY A 91 -15.77 4.44 6.98
N LYS A 92 -16.48 5.47 7.44
CA LYS A 92 -16.91 6.59 6.57
C LYS A 92 -15.72 7.36 6.01
N GLN A 93 -14.72 7.65 6.84
CA GLN A 93 -13.51 8.35 6.43
C GLN A 93 -12.72 7.51 5.41
N TYR A 94 -12.57 6.21 5.65
CA TYR A 94 -11.94 5.29 4.69
C TYR A 94 -12.60 5.45 3.31
N GLY A 95 -13.92 5.28 3.20
CA GLY A 95 -14.63 5.41 1.93
C GLY A 95 -14.39 6.73 1.19
N LYS A 96 -14.27 7.86 1.91
CA LYS A 96 -13.92 9.17 1.32
C LYS A 96 -12.48 9.17 0.79
N LEU A 97 -11.52 8.75 1.62
CA LEU A 97 -10.11 8.71 1.25
C LEU A 97 -9.85 7.77 0.05
N MET A 98 -10.58 6.65 -0.03
CA MET A 98 -10.52 5.75 -1.19
C MET A 98 -10.90 6.42 -2.50
N LYS A 99 -11.94 7.27 -2.46
CA LYS A 99 -12.36 8.05 -3.64
C LYS A 99 -11.27 9.05 -4.05
N ASP A 100 -10.62 9.70 -3.08
CA ASP A 100 -9.54 10.65 -3.33
C ASP A 100 -8.30 9.97 -3.93
N ILE A 101 -7.90 8.83 -3.38
CA ILE A 101 -6.81 8.00 -3.90
C ILE A 101 -7.14 7.53 -5.32
N TYR A 102 -8.37 7.08 -5.58
CA TYR A 102 -8.80 6.68 -6.91
C TYR A 102 -8.75 7.83 -7.93
N ASN A 103 -9.14 9.03 -7.52
CA ASN A 103 -9.03 10.22 -8.36
C ASN A 103 -7.57 10.58 -8.67
N HIS A 104 -6.68 10.45 -7.68
CA HIS A 104 -5.24 10.63 -7.89
C HIS A 104 -4.66 9.57 -8.83
N PHE A 105 -5.06 8.31 -8.65
CA PHE A 105 -4.71 7.19 -9.54
C PHE A 105 -5.10 7.49 -10.98
N LYS A 106 -6.35 7.94 -11.21
CA LYS A 106 -6.82 8.34 -12.55
C LYS A 106 -5.96 9.41 -13.19
N LYS A 107 -5.68 10.51 -12.47
CA LYS A 107 -4.83 11.60 -12.97
C LYS A 107 -3.43 11.11 -13.33
N SER A 108 -2.86 10.28 -12.47
CA SER A 108 -1.53 9.69 -12.66
C SER A 108 -1.51 8.75 -13.88
N GLY A 109 -2.53 7.91 -14.04
CA GLY A 109 -2.71 7.02 -15.19
C GLY A 109 -2.86 7.79 -16.51
N THR A 110 -3.66 8.86 -16.53
CA THR A 110 -3.77 9.75 -17.70
C THR A 110 -2.42 10.38 -18.06
N LYS A 111 -1.62 10.77 -17.06
CA LYS A 111 -0.29 11.32 -17.32
C LYS A 111 0.67 10.27 -17.89
N ILE A 112 0.63 9.04 -17.40
CA ILE A 112 1.40 7.92 -17.98
C ILE A 112 0.97 7.67 -19.43
N GLN A 113 -0.34 7.69 -19.70
CA GLN A 113 -0.86 7.49 -21.05
C GLN A 113 -0.41 8.58 -22.03
N SER A 114 -0.33 9.85 -21.58
CA SER A 114 0.12 10.96 -22.44
C SER A 114 1.57 10.84 -22.89
N PHE A 115 2.39 10.01 -22.23
CA PHE A 115 3.79 9.82 -22.61
C PHE A 115 3.95 9.10 -23.95
N TYR A 116 2.95 8.34 -24.39
CA TYR A 116 2.92 7.80 -25.73
C TYR A 116 2.99 8.93 -26.78
N ASP A 117 2.08 9.91 -26.68
CA ASP A 117 2.00 11.04 -27.60
C ASP A 117 3.28 11.89 -27.54
N GLU A 118 3.79 12.15 -26.32
CA GLU A 118 5.02 12.93 -26.15
C GLU A 118 6.26 12.26 -26.77
N VAL A 119 6.35 10.93 -26.72
CA VAL A 119 7.44 10.19 -27.38
C VAL A 119 7.27 10.23 -28.90
N GLU A 120 6.05 10.01 -29.41
CA GLU A 120 5.75 10.08 -30.85
C GLU A 120 6.11 11.46 -31.43
N ASP A 121 5.68 12.54 -30.77
CA ASP A 121 6.00 13.91 -31.16
C ASP A 121 7.51 14.16 -31.22
N ARG A 122 8.25 13.75 -30.18
CA ARG A 122 9.72 13.90 -30.12
C ARG A 122 10.45 13.05 -31.17
N MET A 123 9.85 11.98 -31.63
CA MET A 123 10.40 11.10 -32.66
C MET A 123 10.17 11.62 -34.07
N THR A 124 9.16 12.47 -34.29
CA THR A 124 8.78 13.00 -35.62
C THR A 124 9.97 13.59 -36.38
N ALA A 125 10.83 14.33 -35.69
CA ALA A 125 12.01 14.93 -36.31
C ALA A 125 13.01 13.89 -36.84
N TYR A 126 13.03 12.67 -36.33
CA TYR A 126 13.98 11.60 -36.65
C TYR A 126 13.46 10.61 -37.69
N ILE A 127 12.17 10.66 -38.02
CA ILE A 127 11.55 9.84 -39.05
C ILE A 127 11.85 10.42 -40.43
N ASP A 128 12.19 9.56 -41.39
CA ASP A 128 12.44 9.91 -42.79
C ASP A 128 11.97 8.81 -43.75
N ARG A 129 12.21 9.01 -45.05
CA ARG A 129 11.82 8.05 -46.11
C ARG A 129 12.50 6.68 -45.99
N ASN A 130 13.62 6.59 -45.28
CA ASN A 130 14.37 5.34 -45.08
C ASN A 130 13.99 4.65 -43.76
N THR A 131 13.12 5.27 -42.97
CA THR A 131 12.66 4.72 -41.71
C THR A 131 11.74 3.52 -41.96
N ASN A 132 12.04 2.39 -41.33
CA ASN A 132 11.14 1.24 -41.32
C ASN A 132 9.97 1.54 -40.38
N PHE A 133 8.88 2.05 -40.96
CA PHE A 133 7.68 2.46 -40.22
C PHE A 133 7.06 1.33 -39.40
N ASP A 134 7.00 0.11 -39.92
CA ASP A 134 6.48 -1.04 -39.17
C ASP A 134 7.27 -1.29 -37.88
N LYS A 135 8.61 -1.22 -37.96
CA LYS A 135 9.48 -1.40 -36.80
C LYS A 135 9.35 -0.24 -35.82
N PHE A 136 9.21 0.99 -36.32
CA PHE A 136 9.00 2.17 -35.50
C PHE A 136 7.68 2.09 -34.71
N TYR A 137 6.56 1.85 -35.38
CA TYR A 137 5.25 1.73 -34.73
C TYR A 137 5.19 0.57 -33.74
N LYS A 138 5.77 -0.59 -34.08
CA LYS A 138 5.89 -1.71 -33.13
C LYS A 138 6.62 -1.30 -31.84
N ARG A 139 7.75 -0.58 -31.96
CA ARG A 139 8.51 -0.10 -30.81
C ARG A 139 7.74 0.88 -29.94
N ILE A 140 7.10 1.87 -30.56
CA ILE A 140 6.26 2.87 -29.89
C ILE A 140 5.08 2.19 -29.15
N HIS A 141 4.43 1.22 -29.79
CA HIS A 141 3.38 0.43 -29.16
C HIS A 141 3.89 -0.41 -27.99
N THR A 142 5.02 -1.12 -28.15
CA THR A 142 5.65 -1.89 -27.06
C THR A 142 6.01 -1.00 -25.87
N LEU A 143 6.46 0.23 -26.12
CA LEU A 143 6.77 1.19 -25.06
C LEU A 143 5.53 1.58 -24.26
N SER A 144 4.41 1.85 -24.93
CA SER A 144 3.12 2.13 -24.27
C SER A 144 2.67 0.95 -23.39
N GLN A 145 2.73 -0.27 -23.93
CA GLN A 145 2.39 -1.49 -23.17
C GLN A 145 3.31 -1.66 -21.95
N LYS A 146 4.61 -1.40 -22.12
CA LYS A 146 5.57 -1.43 -20.99
C LYS A 146 5.14 -0.49 -19.87
N PHE A 147 4.73 0.75 -20.17
CA PHE A 147 4.29 1.70 -19.14
C PHE A 147 3.04 1.22 -18.39
N ILE A 148 2.06 0.66 -19.10
CA ILE A 148 0.86 0.07 -18.50
C ILE A 148 1.23 -1.11 -17.59
N HIS A 149 2.08 -2.01 -18.09
CA HIS A 149 2.55 -3.17 -17.33
C HIS A 149 3.33 -2.77 -16.08
N MET A 150 4.11 -1.68 -16.13
CA MET A 150 4.79 -1.13 -14.96
C MET A 150 3.80 -0.64 -13.92
N ALA A 151 2.79 0.14 -14.32
CA ALA A 151 1.77 0.64 -13.40
C ALA A 151 0.99 -0.50 -12.71
N VAL A 152 0.65 -1.56 -13.46
CA VAL A 152 -0.04 -2.74 -12.91
C VAL A 152 0.90 -3.58 -12.04
N GLY A 153 2.11 -3.87 -12.52
CA GLY A 153 3.09 -4.71 -11.82
C GLY A 153 3.57 -4.10 -10.51
N LEU A 154 3.63 -2.77 -10.42
CA LEU A 154 3.93 -2.02 -9.20
C LEU A 154 2.69 -1.67 -8.39
N GLN A 155 1.54 -2.28 -8.71
CA GLN A 155 0.30 -2.18 -7.94
C GLN A 155 -0.18 -0.75 -7.72
N MET A 156 0.02 0.12 -8.71
CA MET A 156 -0.44 1.52 -8.66
C MET A 156 -1.98 1.62 -8.54
N ASN A 157 -2.71 0.59 -8.96
CA ASN A 157 -4.16 0.48 -8.80
C ASN A 157 -4.60 0.06 -7.38
N MET A 158 -3.67 -0.26 -6.48
CA MET A 158 -4.03 -0.56 -5.10
C MET A 158 -4.47 0.70 -4.37
N LEU A 159 -5.57 0.52 -3.66
CA LEU A 159 -6.42 1.59 -3.19
C LEU A 159 -6.22 1.79 -1.67
N GLY A 160 -6.07 0.69 -0.93
CA GLY A 160 -5.89 0.65 0.53
C GLY A 160 -6.35 -0.71 1.08
N HIS A 161 -6.12 -0.96 2.36
CA HIS A 161 -6.64 -2.12 3.09
C HIS A 161 -7.51 -1.69 4.27
N ASP A 162 -8.76 -2.15 4.32
CA ASP A 162 -9.72 -1.89 5.41
C ASP A 162 -9.71 -2.96 6.50
N GLY A 163 -8.90 -4.00 6.34
CA GLY A 163 -8.99 -5.21 7.15
C GLY A 163 -8.86 -4.98 8.67
N THR A 164 -8.27 -3.87 9.15
CA THR A 164 -8.29 -3.55 10.59
C THR A 164 -9.65 -3.01 11.03
N ILE A 165 -10.29 -2.13 10.26
CA ILE A 165 -11.61 -1.56 10.57
C ILE A 165 -12.68 -2.66 10.56
N VAL A 166 -12.63 -3.57 9.58
CA VAL A 166 -13.56 -4.71 9.48
C VAL A 166 -13.37 -5.68 10.66
N LYS A 167 -12.12 -6.07 10.96
CA LYS A 167 -11.82 -6.93 12.11
C LYS A 167 -12.26 -6.32 13.44
N THR A 168 -12.08 -5.01 13.61
CA THR A 168 -12.56 -4.29 14.81
C THR A 168 -14.09 -4.32 14.88
N PHE A 169 -14.79 -4.15 13.77
CA PHE A 169 -16.25 -4.25 13.73
C PHE A 169 -16.74 -5.65 14.15
N GLU A 170 -16.14 -6.70 13.60
CA GLU A 170 -16.44 -8.09 13.97
C GLU A 170 -16.23 -8.35 15.47
N GLN A 171 -15.11 -7.89 16.03
CA GLN A 171 -14.83 -7.96 17.47
C GLN A 171 -15.91 -7.26 18.31
N LEU A 172 -16.36 -6.08 17.87
CA LEU A 172 -17.40 -5.32 18.58
C LEU A 172 -18.77 -6.02 18.53
N ILE A 173 -19.09 -6.77 17.48
CA ILE A 173 -20.30 -7.61 17.44
C ILE A 173 -20.21 -8.74 18.46
N GLU A 174 -19.06 -9.43 18.55
CA GLU A 174 -18.86 -10.49 19.56
C GLU A 174 -19.02 -9.94 20.99
N LEU A 175 -18.43 -8.77 21.28
CA LEU A 175 -18.57 -8.11 22.58
C LEU A 175 -20.03 -7.71 22.89
N LYS A 176 -20.80 -7.31 21.87
CA LYS A 176 -22.21 -6.98 22.04
C LYS A 176 -23.04 -8.18 22.45
N GLU A 177 -22.74 -9.37 21.92
CA GLU A 177 -23.40 -10.61 22.35
C GLU A 177 -23.05 -10.96 23.80
N ILE A 178 -21.79 -10.75 24.21
CA ILE A 178 -21.37 -10.92 25.63
C ILE A 178 -22.13 -9.95 26.53
N ALA A 179 -22.24 -8.68 26.14
CA ALA A 179 -22.97 -7.67 26.92
C ALA A 179 -24.46 -8.04 27.09
N LYS A 180 -25.13 -8.48 26.01
CA LYS A 180 -26.53 -8.95 26.09
C LYS A 180 -26.69 -10.11 27.07
N LYS A 181 -25.77 -11.06 27.06
CA LYS A 181 -25.79 -12.23 27.94
C LYS A 181 -25.57 -11.85 29.41
N LYS A 182 -24.67 -10.89 29.67
CA LYS A 182 -24.52 -10.26 31.00
C LYS A 182 -25.82 -9.57 31.47
N ILE A 183 -26.50 -8.81 30.60
CA ILE A 183 -27.78 -8.15 30.93
C ILE A 183 -28.88 -9.18 31.26
N ALA A 184 -28.91 -10.30 30.53
CA ALA A 184 -29.91 -11.35 30.71
C ALA A 184 -29.73 -12.16 32.02
N ASN A 185 -28.68 -11.90 32.81
CA ASN A 185 -28.29 -12.69 33.99
C ASN A 185 -28.21 -14.19 33.69
N GLU A 186 -27.78 -14.57 32.48
CA GLU A 186 -27.46 -15.96 32.17
C GLU A 186 -26.31 -16.45 33.05
N THR A 187 -26.29 -17.75 33.39
CA THR A 187 -25.34 -18.33 34.34
C THR A 187 -23.91 -17.88 34.07
N ASP A 188 -23.18 -17.50 35.12
CA ASP A 188 -21.79 -17.02 35.04
C ASP A 188 -20.89 -17.94 34.19
N GLU A 189 -21.15 -19.25 34.15
CA GLU A 189 -20.44 -20.21 33.29
C GLU A 189 -20.57 -19.91 31.79
N GLN A 190 -21.76 -19.57 31.29
CA GLN A 190 -21.98 -19.26 29.87
C GLN A 190 -21.29 -17.97 29.45
N VAL A 191 -21.35 -16.94 30.30
CA VAL A 191 -20.64 -15.67 30.09
C VAL A 191 -19.13 -15.88 30.15
N THR A 192 -18.65 -16.67 31.11
CA THR A 192 -17.23 -17.01 31.27
C THR A 192 -16.69 -17.79 30.08
N GLU A 193 -17.46 -18.74 29.54
CA GLU A 193 -17.07 -19.51 28.36
C GLU A 193 -16.98 -18.61 27.10
N LEU A 194 -17.94 -17.71 26.91
CA LEU A 194 -17.90 -16.73 25.82
C LEU A 194 -16.69 -15.78 25.94
N LEU A 195 -16.38 -15.31 27.15
CA LEU A 195 -15.20 -14.48 27.42
C LEU A 195 -13.89 -15.22 27.16
N LYS A 196 -13.81 -16.49 27.59
CA LYS A 196 -12.66 -17.36 27.33
C LYS A 196 -12.47 -17.58 25.83
N ASN A 197 -13.55 -17.86 25.10
CA ASN A 197 -13.54 -18.02 23.65
C ASN A 197 -13.11 -16.73 22.94
N PHE A 198 -13.68 -15.58 23.33
CA PHE A 198 -13.28 -14.27 22.84
C PHE A 198 -11.78 -14.02 23.06
N LYS A 199 -11.30 -14.15 24.30
CA LYS A 199 -9.87 -13.95 24.61
C LYS A 199 -8.98 -14.93 23.86
N SER A 200 -9.38 -16.19 23.68
CA SER A 200 -8.59 -17.18 22.93
C SER A 200 -8.45 -16.83 21.45
N LYS A 201 -9.53 -16.35 20.80
CA LYS A 201 -9.52 -15.92 19.40
C LYS A 201 -8.67 -14.66 19.17
N HIS A 202 -8.52 -13.82 20.20
CA HIS A 202 -7.86 -12.52 20.12
C HIS A 202 -6.55 -12.44 20.92
N LYS A 203 -6.04 -13.57 21.45
CA LYS A 203 -4.94 -13.63 22.44
C LYS A 203 -3.57 -13.17 21.92
N ASP A 204 -3.34 -13.21 20.60
CA ASP A 204 -1.99 -13.11 20.01
C ASP A 204 -1.71 -11.83 19.21
N ARG A 205 -2.43 -10.72 19.45
CA ARG A 205 -2.28 -9.50 18.63
C ARG A 205 -1.85 -8.25 19.40
N LYS A 206 -1.12 -8.39 20.50
CA LYS A 206 -0.46 -7.24 21.15
C LYS A 206 0.72 -6.77 20.30
N TYR A 207 0.44 -5.91 19.34
CA TYR A 207 1.48 -5.23 18.56
C TYR A 207 2.29 -4.31 19.47
N LYS A 208 3.62 -4.43 19.40
CA LYS A 208 4.55 -3.60 20.17
C LYS A 208 4.72 -2.25 19.47
N LYS A 209 4.88 -1.15 20.22
CA LYS A 209 5.23 0.14 19.61
C LYS A 209 6.71 0.13 19.22
N ILE A 210 7.01 -0.17 17.96
CA ILE A 210 8.37 -0.28 17.39
C ILE A 210 8.56 0.77 16.27
N PHE A 211 9.07 1.95 16.62
CA PHE A 211 9.33 3.03 15.65
C PHE A 211 10.70 2.93 14.98
N ASP A 212 11.64 2.18 15.58
CA ASP A 212 12.97 1.95 15.04
C ASP A 212 12.98 0.68 14.17
N TYR A 213 13.51 0.79 12.95
CA TYR A 213 13.58 -0.33 12.02
C TYR A 213 14.45 -1.49 12.52
N LYS A 214 15.48 -1.22 13.33
CA LYS A 214 16.35 -2.26 13.91
C LYS A 214 15.58 -3.10 14.91
N ASP A 215 14.74 -2.48 15.71
CA ASP A 215 13.87 -3.19 16.64
C ASP A 215 12.76 -3.96 15.90
N MET A 216 12.31 -3.47 14.75
CA MET A 216 11.38 -4.21 13.90
C MET A 216 12.03 -5.45 13.26
N ILE A 217 13.30 -5.35 12.89
CA ILE A 217 14.10 -6.48 12.42
C ILE A 217 14.25 -7.52 13.53
N LYS A 218 14.56 -7.09 14.76
CA LYS A 218 14.63 -8.00 15.92
C LYS A 218 13.29 -8.72 16.13
N GLU A 219 12.17 -8.00 16.05
CA GLU A 219 10.83 -8.60 16.17
C GLU A 219 10.55 -9.63 15.05
N ALA A 220 10.95 -9.34 13.81
CA ALA A 220 10.84 -10.30 12.71
C ALA A 220 11.71 -11.55 12.97
N GLN A 221 12.96 -11.36 13.40
CA GLN A 221 13.88 -12.44 13.71
C GLN A 221 13.41 -13.30 14.89
N SER A 222 12.84 -12.69 15.94
CA SER A 222 12.23 -13.44 17.05
C SER A 222 11.01 -14.26 16.63
N ASN A 223 10.43 -13.94 15.47
CA ASN A 223 9.35 -14.70 14.84
C ASN A 223 9.86 -15.66 13.74
N GLY A 224 11.15 -15.96 13.69
CA GLY A 224 11.73 -16.98 12.80
C GLY A 224 12.09 -16.49 11.39
N TYR A 225 12.06 -15.18 11.13
CA TYR A 225 12.50 -14.63 9.85
C TYR A 225 14.02 -14.52 9.75
N GLU A 226 14.56 -14.86 8.59
CA GLU A 226 15.99 -14.74 8.29
C GLU A 226 16.25 -13.63 7.27
N LYS A 227 17.42 -12.99 7.37
CA LYS A 227 17.78 -11.91 6.45
C LYS A 227 18.08 -12.51 5.07
N TYR A 228 17.27 -12.18 4.08
CA TYR A 228 17.39 -12.71 2.72
C TYR A 228 18.20 -11.78 1.82
N ARG A 229 17.86 -10.48 1.83
CA ARG A 229 18.54 -9.49 1.00
C ARG A 229 18.49 -8.14 1.69
N GLN A 230 19.59 -7.39 1.58
CA GLN A 230 19.56 -5.95 1.83
C GLN A 230 19.45 -5.30 0.45
N GLY A 231 18.35 -4.60 0.19
CA GLY A 231 18.28 -3.73 -0.98
C GLY A 231 19.36 -2.67 -0.86
N ALA A 232 19.86 -2.16 -1.98
CA ALA A 232 20.73 -1.00 -1.96
C ALA A 232 20.02 0.09 -1.12
N THR A 233 20.61 0.36 0.03
CA THR A 233 20.37 1.44 1.00
C THR A 233 19.04 1.54 1.76
N ASP A 234 17.86 1.29 1.20
CA ASP A 234 16.63 1.82 1.84
C ASP A 234 15.72 0.79 2.53
N HIS A 235 15.90 -0.50 2.23
CA HIS A 235 14.99 -1.55 2.71
C HIS A 235 15.75 -2.83 3.03
N ILE A 236 15.31 -3.51 4.10
CA ILE A 236 15.82 -4.81 4.53
C ILE A 236 14.72 -5.84 4.30
N ILE A 237 15.02 -6.88 3.53
CA ILE A 237 14.09 -7.96 3.19
C ILE A 237 14.44 -9.17 4.05
N LEU A 238 13.48 -9.64 4.84
CA LEU A 238 13.57 -10.88 5.59
C LEU A 238 12.59 -11.91 5.04
N LYS A 239 12.96 -13.18 5.09
CA LYS A 239 12.19 -14.31 4.57
C LYS A 239 11.97 -15.32 5.69
N HIS A 240 10.73 -15.81 5.83
CA HIS A 240 10.44 -16.90 6.75
C HIS A 240 10.80 -18.23 6.06
N PRO A 241 11.64 -19.08 6.67
CA PRO A 241 12.17 -20.27 6.02
C PRO A 241 11.09 -21.30 5.69
N ASN A 242 10.08 -21.45 6.57
CA ASN A 242 9.03 -22.46 6.40
C ASN A 242 7.96 -22.03 5.38
N SER A 243 7.51 -20.78 5.44
CA SER A 243 6.40 -20.30 4.61
C SER A 243 6.87 -19.63 3.30
N ASN A 244 8.19 -19.45 3.12
CA ASN A 244 8.83 -18.74 2.01
C ASN A 244 8.37 -17.28 1.79
N LYS A 245 7.51 -16.74 2.66
CA LYS A 245 7.00 -15.37 2.55
C LYS A 245 8.02 -14.35 3.05
N CYS A 246 8.05 -13.19 2.40
CA CYS A 246 8.95 -12.10 2.75
C CYS A 246 8.23 -10.97 3.51
N VAL A 247 9.00 -10.27 4.35
CA VAL A 247 8.64 -8.98 4.91
C VAL A 247 9.73 -7.97 4.56
N THR A 248 9.32 -6.77 4.15
CA THR A 248 10.24 -5.68 3.79
C THR A 248 10.14 -4.58 4.83
N ILE A 249 11.27 -4.25 5.46
CA ILE A 249 11.36 -3.24 6.52
C ILE A 249 12.20 -2.07 6.00
N PRO A 250 11.64 -0.85 5.91
CA PRO A 250 12.41 0.33 5.55
C PRO A 250 13.51 0.63 6.58
N ALA A 251 14.74 0.92 6.14
CA ALA A 251 15.89 1.22 7.00
C ALA A 251 15.86 2.66 7.56
N LYS A 252 14.68 3.14 7.97
CA LYS A 252 14.42 4.48 8.48
C LYS A 252 13.41 4.45 9.62
N LYS A 253 13.20 5.58 10.30
CA LYS A 253 12.17 5.70 11.33
C LYS A 253 10.79 5.37 10.73
N LEU A 254 10.09 4.43 11.35
CA LEU A 254 8.79 3.96 10.89
C LEU A 254 7.70 4.87 11.44
N LYS A 255 6.74 5.25 10.59
CA LYS A 255 5.48 5.86 11.05
C LYS A 255 4.60 4.78 11.68
N PHE A 256 3.70 5.17 12.57
CA PHE A 256 2.90 4.24 13.38
C PHE A 256 2.07 3.28 12.52
N GLY A 257 1.41 3.76 11.46
CA GLY A 257 0.61 2.91 10.57
C GLY A 257 1.45 1.84 9.89
N LEU A 258 2.61 2.24 9.36
CA LEU A 258 3.56 1.33 8.69
C LEU A 258 4.16 0.31 9.65
N MET A 259 4.55 0.74 10.85
CA MET A 259 5.02 -0.14 11.93
C MET A 259 4.01 -1.25 12.23
N MET A 260 2.74 -0.90 12.40
CA MET A 260 1.68 -1.87 12.72
C MET A 260 1.43 -2.83 11.56
N GLN A 261 1.45 -2.33 10.31
CA GLN A 261 1.31 -3.17 9.12
C GLN A 261 2.44 -4.20 8.99
N ILE A 262 3.69 -3.79 9.23
CA ILE A 262 4.84 -4.70 9.19
C ILE A 262 4.70 -5.79 10.26
N GLN A 263 4.32 -5.45 11.49
CA GLN A 263 4.12 -6.44 12.54
C GLN A 263 2.97 -7.41 12.24
N LYS A 264 1.87 -6.90 11.67
CA LYS A 264 0.78 -7.75 11.19
C LYS A 264 1.27 -8.72 10.11
N GLN A 265 2.06 -8.24 9.15
CA GLN A 265 2.64 -9.07 8.11
C GLN A 265 3.57 -10.15 8.68
N ILE A 266 4.38 -9.82 9.69
CA ILE A 266 5.24 -10.79 10.40
C ILE A 266 4.40 -11.91 11.04
N GLN A 267 3.30 -11.56 11.71
CA GLN A 267 2.43 -12.54 12.38
C GLN A 267 1.61 -13.37 11.38
N ASP A 268 0.95 -12.74 10.41
CA ASP A 268 0.07 -13.41 9.45
C ASP A 268 0.84 -14.37 8.52
N ASN A 269 2.10 -14.06 8.21
CA ASN A 269 2.94 -14.89 7.33
C ASN A 269 3.62 -16.07 8.04
N LYS A 270 3.45 -16.20 9.37
CA LYS A 270 3.96 -17.32 10.18
C LYS A 270 3.09 -18.59 10.04
N VAL A 271 1.81 -18.43 9.71
CA VAL A 271 0.77 -19.48 9.81
C VAL A 271 0.35 -20.03 8.43
N ALA A 272 1.28 -20.15 7.48
CA ALA A 272 1.01 -20.73 6.16
C ALA A 272 2.02 -21.82 5.83
#